data_AF-A0A2J6RE29-F1
#
_entry.id   AF-A0A2J6RE29-F1
#
_cell.length_a   1.000
_cell.length_b   1.000
_cell.length_c   1.000
_cell.angle_alpha   90.00
_cell.angle_beta   90.00
_cell.angle_gamma   90.00
#
_symmetry.space_group_name_H-M   'P 1'
#
loop_
_entity.id
_entity.type
_entity.pdbx_description
1 polymer ?
#
loop_
_entity_poly.entity_id
_entity_poly.type
_entity_poly.pdbx_seq_one_letter_code
_entity_poly.pdbx_strand_id
1 'polypeptide(L)'
;MASPTPKSEMNAESSSFDAPTLTPQRSSKMARVVESAGTGLTILALLAAITIVVTAADALAVYNTTSLPSDHAYLLPLWPADFNMRPSVALVACGSIIIVASAASLIHSKVSAIRNAPFIHSSIGFVGPAISLIAGLVATSFFYGVNASSSTYTLHSWSCQWSPVSMDVKPHWDVLCRETSAAIYLMVMMIPLEILVLGSVAYSKVAGQKQSFERERKGSPTMT
;
A
#
# COMPACT_ATOMS: atom_id res chain seq x y z
N MET A 1 31.02 -43.10 -75.80
CA MET A 1 29.92 -43.83 -75.11
C MET A 1 29.10 -42.82 -74.32
N ALA A 2 27.80 -43.04 -74.26
CA ALA A 2 26.70 -42.06 -74.19
C ALA A 2 26.54 -41.25 -72.89
N SER A 3 25.89 -40.09 -73.02
CA SER A 3 25.14 -39.37 -71.98
C SER A 3 23.84 -40.12 -71.66
N PRO A 4 23.28 -40.02 -70.44
CA PRO A 4 22.14 -39.09 -70.25
C PRO A 4 22.07 -38.40 -68.86
N THR A 5 21.61 -37.16 -68.84
CA THR A 5 20.85 -36.49 -67.74
C THR A 5 19.36 -36.90 -67.81
N PRO A 6 18.39 -36.50 -66.93
CA PRO A 6 18.42 -35.61 -65.75
C PRO A 6 17.59 -36.14 -64.53
N LYS A 7 17.59 -35.40 -63.39
CA LYS A 7 16.36 -35.03 -62.64
C LYS A 7 16.69 -34.17 -61.42
N SER A 8 16.13 -32.96 -61.41
CA SER A 8 16.06 -32.05 -60.28
C SER A 8 15.36 -32.72 -59.09
N GLU A 9 15.88 -32.54 -57.88
CA GLU A 9 15.01 -32.37 -56.73
C GLU A 9 15.48 -31.19 -55.89
N MET A 10 14.51 -30.31 -55.72
CA MET A 10 14.57 -28.99 -55.15
C MET A 10 14.66 -29.17 -53.65
N ASN A 11 15.86 -29.09 -53.06
CA ASN A 11 16.00 -28.91 -51.62
C ASN A 11 15.56 -27.49 -51.28
N ALA A 12 14.24 -27.33 -51.15
CA ALA A 12 13.64 -26.31 -50.33
C ALA A 12 14.06 -26.59 -48.88
N GLU A 13 15.26 -26.16 -48.50
CA GLU A 13 15.51 -25.84 -47.10
C GLU A 13 14.61 -24.64 -46.80
N SER A 14 13.42 -24.98 -46.33
CA SER A 14 12.50 -24.08 -45.68
C SER A 14 13.33 -23.26 -44.71
N SER A 15 13.54 -21.99 -45.05
CA SER A 15 13.83 -20.94 -44.09
C SER A 15 12.83 -21.12 -42.97
N SER A 16 13.23 -21.79 -41.89
CA SER A 16 12.53 -21.74 -40.62
C SER A 16 12.62 -20.28 -40.23
N PHE A 17 11.62 -19.52 -40.63
CA PHE A 17 11.37 -18.20 -40.12
C PHE A 17 11.22 -18.39 -38.63
N ASP A 18 12.32 -18.18 -37.91
CA ASP A 18 12.40 -18.15 -36.47
C ASP A 18 11.50 -16.98 -36.08
N ALA A 19 10.22 -17.27 -35.92
CA ALA A 19 9.24 -16.29 -35.51
C ALA A 19 9.78 -15.73 -34.20
N PRO A 20 10.11 -14.42 -34.13
CA PRO A 20 10.76 -13.89 -32.95
C PRO A 20 9.85 -14.20 -31.78
N THR A 21 10.36 -15.02 -30.86
CA THR A 21 9.71 -15.37 -29.60
C THR A 21 9.66 -14.09 -28.74
N LEU A 22 8.76 -13.18 -29.10
CA LEU A 22 8.55 -11.87 -28.49
C LEU A 22 7.82 -11.98 -27.14
N THR A 23 7.26 -13.15 -26.83
CA THR A 23 6.43 -13.39 -25.64
C THR A 23 7.22 -13.65 -24.34
N PRO A 24 8.36 -14.39 -24.31
CA PRO A 24 9.06 -14.67 -23.05
C PRO A 24 9.80 -13.44 -22.53
N GLN A 25 10.45 -12.68 -23.43
CA GLN A 25 11.27 -11.53 -23.05
C GLN A 25 10.43 -10.35 -22.55
N ARG A 26 9.28 -10.07 -23.19
CA ARG A 26 8.37 -8.98 -22.78
C ARG A 26 7.78 -9.20 -21.39
N SER A 27 7.41 -10.45 -21.08
CA SER A 27 6.90 -10.85 -19.75
C SER A 27 7.92 -10.58 -18.64
N SER A 28 9.21 -10.89 -18.88
CA SER A 28 10.27 -10.66 -17.88
C SER A 28 10.59 -9.18 -17.63
N LYS A 29 10.42 -8.33 -18.64
CA LYS A 29 10.58 -6.87 -18.53
C LYS A 29 9.39 -6.26 -17.79
N MET A 30 8.17 -6.66 -18.15
CA MET A 30 6.95 -6.19 -17.46
C MET A 30 6.91 -6.62 -15.99
N ALA A 31 7.30 -7.85 -15.66
CA ALA A 31 7.38 -8.30 -14.27
C ALA A 31 8.36 -7.44 -13.44
N ARG A 32 9.53 -7.08 -13.99
CA ARG A 32 10.48 -6.18 -13.32
C ARG A 32 9.95 -4.76 -13.14
N VAL A 33 9.22 -4.23 -14.12
CA VAL A 33 8.58 -2.92 -14.00
C VAL A 33 7.50 -2.93 -12.92
N VAL A 34 6.67 -3.99 -12.87
CA VAL A 34 5.62 -4.15 -11.85
C VAL A 34 6.23 -4.31 -10.46
N GLU A 35 7.32 -5.06 -10.31
CA GLU A 35 8.04 -5.19 -9.03
C GLU A 35 8.61 -3.85 -8.55
N SER A 36 9.19 -3.07 -9.47
CA SER A 36 9.69 -1.72 -9.17
C SER A 36 8.55 -0.77 -8.80
N ALA A 37 7.43 -0.83 -9.52
CA ALA A 37 6.24 -0.03 -9.23
C ALA A 37 5.66 -0.41 -7.85
N GLY A 38 5.55 -1.70 -7.54
CA GLY A 38 5.11 -2.20 -6.24
C GLY A 38 5.97 -1.67 -5.10
N THR A 39 7.29 -1.68 -5.27
CA THR A 39 8.23 -1.08 -4.29
C THR A 39 8.03 0.43 -4.14
N GLY A 40 7.77 1.15 -5.25
CA GLY A 40 7.45 2.58 -5.20
C GLY A 40 6.15 2.85 -4.43
N LEU A 41 5.11 2.04 -4.67
CA LEU A 41 3.84 2.14 -3.97
C LEU A 41 3.98 1.84 -2.47
N THR A 42 4.80 0.87 -2.06
CA THR A 42 5.00 0.59 -0.63
C THR A 42 5.76 1.70 0.09
N ILE A 43 6.69 2.37 -0.58
CA ILE A 43 7.35 3.57 -0.04
C ILE A 43 6.32 4.70 0.12
N LEU A 44 5.47 4.92 -0.87
CA LEU A 44 4.42 5.92 -0.79
C LEU A 44 3.44 5.61 0.35
N ALA A 45 3.08 4.33 0.52
CA ALA A 45 2.24 3.85 1.62
C ALA A 45 2.87 4.15 2.98
N LEU A 46 4.16 3.84 3.14
CA LEU A 46 4.90 4.13 4.36
C LEU A 46 4.91 5.63 4.68
N LEU A 47 5.22 6.49 3.70
CA LEU A 47 5.28 7.93 3.90
C LEU A 47 3.91 8.49 4.31
N ALA A 48 2.85 8.08 3.63
CA ALA A 48 1.51 8.54 3.95
C ALA A 48 1.00 7.98 5.30
N ALA A 49 1.38 6.76 5.69
CA ALA A 49 1.10 6.22 7.02
C ALA A 49 1.82 7.03 8.12
N ILE A 50 3.08 7.43 7.90
CA ILE A 50 3.81 8.32 8.82
C ILE A 50 3.08 9.66 8.96
N THR A 51 2.67 10.28 7.85
CA THR A 51 1.97 11.57 7.93
C THR A 51 0.63 11.44 8.67
N ILE A 52 -0.12 10.35 8.47
CA ILE A 52 -1.37 10.09 9.22
C ILE A 52 -1.08 10.01 10.73
N VAL A 53 -0.06 9.25 11.13
CA VAL A 53 0.28 9.09 12.55
C VAL A 53 0.74 10.41 13.15
N VAL A 54 1.60 11.17 12.45
CA VAL A 54 2.11 12.46 12.93
C VAL A 54 0.98 13.46 13.12
N THR A 55 0.11 13.66 12.13
CA THR A 55 -0.99 14.63 12.25
C THR A 55 -2.04 14.19 13.28
N ALA A 56 -2.37 12.90 13.35
CA ALA A 56 -3.29 12.39 14.37
C ALA A 56 -2.70 12.48 15.78
N ALA A 57 -1.40 12.25 15.95
CA ALA A 57 -0.71 12.36 17.23
C ALA A 57 -0.58 13.80 17.70
N ASP A 58 -0.25 14.75 16.81
CA ASP A 58 -0.21 16.17 17.17
C ASP A 58 -1.58 16.66 17.62
N ALA A 59 -2.64 16.29 16.89
CA ALA A 59 -4.00 16.62 17.24
C ALA A 59 -4.42 16.09 18.63
N LEU A 60 -3.98 14.86 18.96
CA LEU A 60 -4.22 14.24 20.27
C LEU A 60 -3.38 14.90 21.38
N ALA A 61 -2.15 15.33 21.08
CA ALA A 61 -1.29 16.06 22.00
C ALA A 61 -1.87 17.45 22.31
N VAL A 62 -2.41 18.14 21.31
CA VAL A 62 -3.12 19.42 21.49
C VAL A 62 -4.34 19.22 22.39
N TYR A 63 -5.14 18.18 22.17
CA TYR A 63 -6.25 17.87 23.07
C TYR A 63 -5.76 17.62 24.50
N ASN A 64 -4.75 16.78 24.69
CA ASN A 64 -4.27 16.42 26.03
C ASN A 64 -3.61 17.58 26.79
N THR A 65 -3.08 18.57 26.08
CA THR A 65 -2.46 19.77 26.68
C THR A 65 -3.46 20.89 26.93
N THR A 66 -4.60 20.89 26.25
CA THR A 66 -5.65 21.92 26.37
C THR A 66 -6.92 21.41 27.06
N SER A 67 -6.99 20.11 27.35
CA SER A 67 -8.05 19.53 28.17
C SER A 67 -7.88 19.97 29.61
N LEU A 68 -8.98 20.41 30.22
CA LEU A 68 -8.97 20.82 31.62
C LEU A 68 -9.07 19.60 32.53
N PRO A 69 -8.23 19.51 33.58
CA PRO A 69 -8.39 18.51 34.63
C PRO A 69 -9.75 18.67 35.33
N SER A 70 -10.35 17.56 35.76
CA SER A 70 -11.64 17.52 36.46
C SER A 70 -11.68 18.40 37.72
N ASP A 71 -10.52 18.70 38.31
CA ASP A 71 -10.37 19.54 39.50
C ASP A 71 -10.56 21.03 39.22
N HIS A 72 -10.62 21.46 37.95
CA HIS A 72 -10.66 22.87 37.53
C HIS A 72 -11.95 23.18 36.74
N ALA A 73 -13.05 22.50 37.09
CA ALA A 73 -14.37 22.61 36.48
C ALA A 73 -15.03 24.02 36.54
N TYR A 74 -14.39 25.00 37.19
CA TYR A 74 -14.83 26.39 37.22
C TYR A 74 -14.38 27.20 36.00
N LEU A 75 -13.45 26.68 35.19
CA LEU A 75 -13.03 27.27 33.92
C LEU A 75 -13.92 26.74 32.78
N LEU A 76 -14.18 27.58 31.77
CA LEU A 76 -15.00 27.17 30.62
C LEU A 76 -14.34 25.99 29.90
N PRO A 77 -15.04 24.84 29.74
CA PRO A 77 -14.49 23.70 29.04
C PRO A 77 -14.36 24.03 27.55
N LEU A 78 -13.12 24.01 27.05
CA LEU A 78 -12.82 24.24 25.64
C LEU A 78 -13.28 23.07 24.74
N TRP A 79 -13.42 21.89 25.34
CA TRP A 79 -13.81 20.65 24.69
C TRP A 79 -15.14 20.13 25.28
N PRO A 80 -16.00 19.50 24.46
CA PRO A 80 -17.22 18.84 24.94
C PRO A 80 -16.92 17.75 25.98
N ALA A 81 -17.83 17.55 26.95
CA ALA A 81 -17.70 16.47 27.93
C ALA A 81 -17.80 15.08 27.29
N ASP A 82 -18.68 14.91 26.29
CA ASP A 82 -18.89 13.65 25.56
C ASP A 82 -18.07 13.58 24.28
N PHE A 83 -16.74 13.55 24.43
CA PHE A 83 -15.83 13.52 23.30
C PHE A 83 -15.43 12.10 22.89
N ASN A 84 -15.69 11.72 21.64
CA ASN A 84 -15.34 10.39 21.16
C ASN A 84 -13.93 10.37 20.54
N MET A 85 -12.97 9.87 21.32
CA MET A 85 -11.56 9.73 20.91
C MET A 85 -11.26 8.49 20.07
N ARG A 86 -12.20 7.55 20.00
CA ARG A 86 -11.96 6.24 19.36
C ARG A 86 -11.48 6.36 17.91
N PRO A 87 -12.03 7.27 17.06
CA PRO A 87 -11.55 7.43 15.69
C PRO A 87 -10.09 7.87 15.61
N SER A 88 -9.67 8.85 16.43
CA SER A 88 -8.30 9.37 16.44
C SER A 88 -7.31 8.35 16.96
N VAL A 89 -7.67 7.63 18.03
CA VAL A 89 -6.84 6.54 18.57
C VAL A 89 -6.72 5.39 17.58
N ALA A 90 -7.81 5.05 16.88
CA ALA A 90 -7.79 4.03 15.83
C ALA A 90 -6.89 4.42 14.66
N LEU A 91 -6.89 5.70 14.24
CA LEU A 91 -5.98 6.22 13.20
C LEU A 91 -4.51 6.07 13.61
N VAL A 92 -4.14 6.47 14.83
CA VAL A 92 -2.76 6.33 15.33
C VAL A 92 -2.36 4.86 15.44
N ALA A 93 -3.22 4.02 16.02
CA ALA A 93 -2.94 2.59 16.19
C ALA A 93 -2.80 1.89 14.84
N CYS A 94 -3.77 2.04 13.93
CA CYS A 94 -3.73 1.41 12.61
C CYS A 94 -2.60 1.97 11.74
N GLY A 95 -2.36 3.29 11.77
CA GLY A 95 -1.24 3.92 11.09
C GLY A 95 0.11 3.37 11.56
N SER A 96 0.29 3.16 12.87
CA SER A 96 1.52 2.55 13.41
C SER A 96 1.73 1.11 12.93
N ILE A 97 0.66 0.31 12.83
CA ILE A 97 0.70 -1.05 12.29
C ILE A 97 1.12 -1.02 10.82
N ILE A 98 0.54 -0.12 10.02
CA ILE A 98 0.89 0.05 8.60
C ILE A 98 2.36 0.42 8.47
N ILE A 99 2.87 1.38 9.27
CA ILE A 99 4.28 1.77 9.25
C ILE A 99 5.19 0.55 9.49
N VAL A 100 4.91 -0.24 10.53
CA VAL A 100 5.71 -1.44 10.86
C VAL A 100 5.63 -2.48 9.72
N ALA A 101 4.44 -2.72 9.18
CA ALA A 101 4.22 -3.69 8.11
C ALA A 101 4.92 -3.28 6.80
N SER A 102 4.81 -2.00 6.40
CA SER A 102 5.47 -1.46 5.21
C SER A 102 6.99 -1.40 5.39
N ALA A 103 7.48 -1.00 6.57
CA ALA A 103 8.92 -1.00 6.87
C ALA A 103 9.51 -2.41 6.83
N ALA A 104 8.86 -3.40 7.45
CA ALA A 104 9.28 -4.79 7.39
C ALA A 104 9.33 -5.31 5.94
N SER A 105 8.33 -4.98 5.14
CA SER A 105 8.26 -5.34 3.71
C SER A 105 9.42 -4.74 2.91
N LEU A 106 9.77 -3.47 3.17
CA LEU A 106 10.89 -2.79 2.51
C LEU A 106 12.25 -3.34 2.93
N ILE A 107 12.44 -3.63 4.22
CA ILE A 107 13.67 -4.24 4.75
C ILE A 107 13.88 -5.61 4.09
N HIS A 108 12.83 -6.44 4.01
CA HIS A 108 12.90 -7.74 3.35
C HIS A 108 13.23 -7.63 1.85
N SER A 109 12.72 -6.61 1.16
CA SER A 109 13.03 -6.35 -0.26
C SER A 109 14.49 -5.96 -0.50
N LYS A 110 15.11 -5.23 0.45
CA LYS A 110 16.49 -4.70 0.30
C LYS A 110 17.58 -5.65 0.79
N VAL A 111 17.30 -6.51 1.76
CA VAL A 111 18.30 -7.42 2.33
C VAL A 111 18.46 -8.65 1.43
N SER A 112 19.54 -8.65 0.64
CA SER A 112 19.88 -9.73 -0.30
C SER A 112 19.98 -11.11 0.37
N ALA A 113 20.30 -11.19 1.66
CA ALA A 113 20.38 -12.44 2.40
C ALA A 113 19.00 -13.12 2.60
N ILE A 114 17.92 -12.34 2.64
CA ILE A 114 16.54 -12.83 2.81
C ILE A 114 15.88 -13.07 1.43
N ARG A 115 16.29 -12.30 0.41
CA ARG A 115 15.84 -12.45 -0.99
C ARG A 115 16.10 -13.83 -1.60
N ASN A 116 17.12 -14.55 -1.10
CA ASN A 116 17.49 -15.88 -1.59
C ASN A 116 16.61 -17.02 -1.04
N ALA A 117 15.68 -16.73 -0.10
CA ALA A 117 14.69 -17.69 0.38
C ALA A 117 13.33 -17.43 -0.32
N PRO A 118 13.01 -18.13 -1.42
CA PRO A 118 11.85 -17.84 -2.26
C PRO A 118 10.51 -17.97 -1.51
N PHE A 119 10.43 -18.81 -0.49
CA PHE A 119 9.23 -18.98 0.35
C PHE A 119 8.99 -17.79 1.30
N ILE A 120 10.06 -17.18 1.83
CA ILE A 120 9.95 -16.08 2.80
C ILE A 120 9.64 -14.76 2.09
N HIS A 121 10.29 -14.50 0.95
CA HIS A 121 10.05 -13.30 0.14
C HIS A 121 8.62 -13.28 -0.43
N SER A 122 8.10 -14.45 -0.85
CA SER A 122 6.77 -14.60 -1.42
C SER A 122 5.66 -14.41 -0.37
N SER A 123 5.85 -14.91 0.85
CA SER A 123 4.86 -14.77 1.93
C SER A 123 4.86 -13.36 2.52
N ILE A 124 6.04 -12.76 2.75
CA ILE A 124 6.12 -11.44 3.38
C ILE A 124 5.56 -10.33 2.49
N GLY A 125 5.74 -10.45 1.16
CA GLY A 125 5.25 -9.46 0.19
C GLY A 125 3.72 -9.42 0.08
N PHE A 126 3.02 -10.46 0.56
CA PHE A 126 1.56 -10.50 0.58
C PHE A 126 0.99 -10.17 1.95
N VAL A 127 1.61 -10.68 3.02
CA VAL A 127 1.13 -10.50 4.40
C VAL A 127 1.22 -9.03 4.84
N GLY A 128 2.30 -8.32 4.52
CA GLY A 128 2.46 -6.90 4.89
C GLY A 128 1.35 -6.00 4.34
N PRO A 129 1.11 -5.98 3.02
CA PRO A 129 0.03 -5.19 2.42
C PRO A 129 -1.37 -5.67 2.85
N ALA A 130 -1.57 -6.97 3.10
CA ALA A 130 -2.85 -7.47 3.61
C ALA A 130 -3.17 -6.97 5.03
N ILE A 131 -2.19 -6.99 5.94
CA ILE A 131 -2.34 -6.42 7.29
C ILE A 131 -2.65 -4.91 7.19
N SER A 132 -1.94 -4.21 6.30
CA SER A 132 -2.11 -2.77 6.09
C SER A 132 -3.49 -2.44 5.53
N LEU A 133 -4.00 -3.24 4.60
CA LEU A 133 -5.37 -3.12 4.07
C LEU A 133 -6.43 -3.34 5.16
N ILE A 134 -6.27 -4.36 6.00
CA ILE A 134 -7.19 -4.62 7.11
C ILE A 134 -7.17 -3.46 8.11
N ALA A 135 -5.98 -2.97 8.48
CA ALA A 135 -5.83 -1.82 9.36
C ALA A 135 -6.49 -0.55 8.77
N GLY A 136 -6.31 -0.32 7.46
CA GLY A 136 -6.99 0.71 6.66
C GLY A 136 -8.51 0.66 6.79
N LEU A 137 -9.08 -0.51 6.54
CA LEU A 137 -10.53 -0.75 6.62
C LEU A 137 -11.06 -0.57 8.04
N VAL A 138 -10.34 -1.06 9.05
CA VAL A 138 -10.75 -0.95 10.45
C VAL A 138 -10.79 0.52 10.88
N ALA A 139 -9.73 1.30 10.63
CA ALA A 139 -9.73 2.71 11.01
C ALA A 139 -10.81 3.52 10.28
N THR A 140 -10.97 3.28 8.98
CA THR A 140 -12.01 3.92 8.17
C THR A 140 -13.41 3.58 8.70
N SER A 141 -13.63 2.33 9.08
CA SER A 141 -14.88 1.86 9.67
C SER A 141 -15.15 2.49 11.03
N PHE A 142 -14.14 2.64 11.89
CA PHE A 142 -14.29 3.38 13.15
C PHE A 142 -14.65 4.84 12.93
N PHE A 143 -14.02 5.51 11.96
CA PHE A 143 -14.32 6.89 11.63
C PHE A 143 -15.77 7.05 11.15
N TYR A 144 -16.16 6.33 10.09
CA TYR A 144 -17.52 6.46 9.55
C TYR A 144 -18.60 5.85 10.45
N GLY A 145 -18.28 4.80 11.20
CA GLY A 145 -19.21 4.17 12.15
C GLY A 145 -19.50 5.05 13.36
N VAL A 146 -18.48 5.75 13.90
CA VAL A 146 -18.68 6.72 14.99
C VAL A 146 -19.33 7.99 14.47
N ASN A 147 -18.93 8.47 13.28
CA ASN A 147 -19.50 9.67 12.68
C ASN A 147 -20.95 9.50 12.20
N ALA A 148 -21.44 8.26 12.05
CA ALA A 148 -22.86 7.98 11.81
C ALA A 148 -23.75 8.23 13.04
N SER A 149 -23.16 8.29 14.24
CA SER A 149 -23.89 8.58 15.47
C SER A 149 -23.91 10.09 15.71
N SER A 150 -25.07 10.72 15.50
CA SER A 150 -25.28 12.17 15.57
C SER A 150 -25.20 12.79 16.97
N SER A 151 -24.92 12.00 18.02
CA SER A 151 -24.93 12.47 19.40
C SER A 151 -23.55 12.77 20.00
N THR A 152 -22.44 12.38 19.34
CA THR A 152 -21.09 12.58 19.91
C THR A 152 -20.16 13.34 18.97
N TYR A 153 -19.53 14.39 19.48
CA TYR A 153 -18.52 15.15 18.74
C TYR A 153 -17.20 14.38 18.70
N THR A 154 -16.52 14.43 17.54
CA THR A 154 -15.18 13.89 17.34
C THR A 154 -14.17 15.03 17.24
N LEU A 155 -12.89 14.71 17.34
CA LEU A 155 -11.83 15.71 17.21
C LEU A 155 -11.82 16.43 15.86
N HIS A 156 -12.15 15.70 14.80
CA HIS A 156 -12.29 16.26 13.48
C HIS A 156 -13.52 17.18 13.37
N SER A 157 -14.72 16.71 13.75
CA SER A 157 -15.93 17.51 13.60
C SER A 157 -15.92 18.76 14.48
N TRP A 158 -15.38 18.67 15.70
CA TRP A 158 -15.24 19.81 16.59
C TRP A 158 -14.23 20.83 16.08
N SER A 159 -13.01 20.41 15.73
CA SER A 159 -11.98 21.33 15.24
C SER A 159 -12.40 22.07 13.97
N CYS A 160 -13.11 21.40 13.07
CA CYS A 160 -13.63 22.03 11.86
C CYS A 160 -14.84 22.94 12.10
N GLN A 161 -15.70 22.64 13.07
CA GLN A 161 -16.79 23.54 13.45
C GLN A 161 -16.27 24.88 13.97
N TRP A 162 -15.15 24.85 14.71
CA TRP A 162 -14.53 26.05 15.29
C TRP A 162 -13.39 26.63 14.45
N SER A 163 -13.12 26.08 13.26
CA SER A 163 -12.11 26.57 12.32
C SER A 163 -12.20 28.07 11.99
N PRO A 164 -13.39 28.70 11.91
CA PRO A 164 -13.49 30.14 11.67
C PRO A 164 -13.04 31.02 12.85
N VAL A 165 -12.90 30.45 14.05
CA VAL A 165 -12.47 31.19 15.24
C VAL A 165 -10.95 31.19 15.32
N SER A 166 -10.34 32.35 15.07
CA SER A 166 -8.89 32.54 15.22
C SER A 166 -8.53 32.64 16.70
N MET A 167 -7.60 31.80 17.15
CA MET A 167 -7.02 31.84 18.50
C MET A 167 -5.53 32.20 18.41
N ASP A 168 -5.07 33.13 19.25
CA ASP A 168 -3.65 33.49 19.38
C ASP A 168 -2.84 32.47 20.21
N VAL A 169 -3.55 31.58 20.90
CA VAL A 169 -3.00 30.49 21.72
C VAL A 169 -3.55 29.15 21.23
N LYS A 170 -2.82 28.05 21.48
CA LYS A 170 -3.32 26.70 21.15
C LYS A 170 -4.69 26.47 21.82
N PRO A 171 -5.64 25.81 21.14
CA PRO A 171 -5.55 25.12 19.85
C PRO A 171 -5.85 26.05 18.66
N HIS A 172 -4.95 26.12 17.68
CA HIS A 172 -5.21 26.82 16.42
C HIS A 172 -6.20 25.99 15.58
N TRP A 173 -7.50 26.30 15.66
CA TRP A 173 -8.58 25.46 15.12
C TRP A 173 -8.49 25.21 13.61
N ASP A 174 -8.10 26.21 12.82
CA ASP A 174 -7.91 26.07 11.37
C ASP A 174 -6.85 25.02 11.02
N VAL A 175 -5.69 25.10 11.68
CA VAL A 175 -4.58 24.16 11.48
C VAL A 175 -5.01 22.75 11.90
N LEU A 176 -5.66 22.63 13.05
CA LEU A 176 -6.11 21.35 13.58
C LEU A 176 -7.19 20.68 12.70
N CYS A 177 -8.11 21.47 12.14
CA CYS A 177 -9.09 20.97 11.18
C CYS A 177 -8.39 20.44 9.93
N ARG A 178 -7.39 21.18 9.39
CA ARG A 178 -6.68 20.77 8.18
C ARG A 178 -5.83 19.51 8.40
N GLU A 179 -5.18 19.40 9.54
CA GLU A 179 -4.37 18.23 9.91
C GLU A 179 -5.21 16.97 10.07
N THR A 180 -6.32 17.06 10.80
CA THR A 180 -7.24 15.93 10.99
C THR A 180 -7.93 15.53 9.70
N SER A 181 -8.33 16.50 8.88
CA SER A 181 -8.87 16.25 7.53
C SER A 181 -7.85 15.49 6.67
N ALA A 182 -6.60 15.95 6.64
CA ALA A 182 -5.55 15.30 5.88
C ALA A 182 -5.32 13.86 6.35
N ALA A 183 -5.32 13.60 7.65
CA ALA A 183 -5.18 12.24 8.20
C ALA A 183 -6.30 11.31 7.70
N ILE A 184 -7.56 11.78 7.72
CA ILE A 184 -8.71 11.00 7.28
C ILE A 184 -8.65 10.73 5.78
N TYR A 185 -8.38 11.75 4.96
CA TYR A 185 -8.27 11.58 3.51
C TYR A 185 -7.15 10.62 3.12
N LEU A 186 -5.99 10.74 3.76
CA LEU A 186 -4.87 9.83 3.53
C LEU A 186 -5.21 8.39 3.95
N MET A 187 -5.92 8.21 5.06
CA MET A 187 -6.34 6.87 5.51
C MET A 187 -7.35 6.22 4.55
N VAL A 188 -8.27 7.01 3.98
CA VAL A 188 -9.19 6.50 2.95
C VAL A 188 -8.42 6.13 1.67
N MET A 189 -7.45 6.96 1.27
CA MET A 189 -6.60 6.70 0.10
C MET A 189 -5.60 5.53 0.30
N MET A 190 -5.36 5.09 1.54
CA MET A 190 -4.57 3.88 1.79
C MET A 190 -5.22 2.63 1.23
N ILE A 191 -6.55 2.54 1.25
CA ILE A 191 -7.27 1.35 0.79
C ILE A 191 -6.96 1.03 -0.70
N PRO A 192 -7.19 1.95 -1.66
CA PRO A 192 -6.85 1.68 -3.05
C PRO A 192 -5.33 1.50 -3.26
N LEU A 193 -4.49 2.19 -2.48
CA LEU A 193 -3.04 2.04 -2.57
C LEU A 193 -2.60 0.61 -2.20
N GLU A 194 -3.09 0.06 -1.10
CA GLU A 194 -2.77 -1.31 -0.67
C GLU A 194 -3.33 -2.37 -1.64
N ILE A 195 -4.49 -2.12 -2.26
CA ILE A 195 -5.01 -2.99 -3.34
C ILE A 195 -4.05 -3.00 -4.53
N LEU A 196 -3.51 -1.85 -4.93
CA LEU A 196 -2.55 -1.77 -6.03
C LEU A 196 -1.22 -2.46 -5.66
N VAL A 197 -0.76 -2.35 -4.42
CA VAL A 197 0.41 -3.08 -3.92
C VAL A 197 0.17 -4.59 -3.99
N LEU A 198 -0.94 -5.09 -3.45
CA LEU A 198 -1.30 -6.52 -3.51
C LEU A 198 -1.42 -7.00 -4.96
N GLY A 199 -2.03 -6.19 -5.83
CA GLY A 199 -2.15 -6.46 -7.26
C GLY A 199 -0.79 -6.61 -7.94
N SER A 200 0.17 -5.73 -7.61
CA SER A 200 1.53 -5.80 -8.15
C SER A 200 2.24 -7.10 -7.75
N VAL A 201 2.12 -7.51 -6.48
CA VAL A 201 2.72 -8.74 -5.95
C VAL A 201 2.09 -9.98 -6.57
N ALA A 202 0.75 -10.02 -6.68
CA ALA A 202 0.04 -11.12 -7.31
C ALA A 202 0.42 -11.26 -8.80
N TYR A 203 0.51 -10.14 -9.52
CA TYR A 203 0.92 -10.12 -10.92
C TYR A 203 2.34 -10.62 -11.12
N SER A 204 3.30 -10.15 -10.31
CA SER A 204 4.69 -10.62 -10.35
C SER A 204 4.78 -12.14 -10.16
N LYS A 205 4.01 -12.72 -9.24
CA LYS A 205 3.98 -14.18 -9.01
C LYS A 205 3.40 -14.96 -10.18
N VAL A 206 2.25 -14.53 -10.71
CA VAL A 206 1.60 -15.21 -11.85
C VAL A 206 2.47 -15.13 -13.10
N ALA A 207 3.11 -13.99 -13.35
CA ALA A 207 4.05 -13.81 -14.45
C ALA A 207 5.28 -14.73 -14.29
N GLY A 208 5.81 -14.88 -13.07
CA GLY A 208 6.92 -15.79 -12.79
C GLY A 208 6.56 -17.27 -12.98
N GLN A 209 5.39 -17.71 -12.53
CA GLN A 209 4.93 -19.10 -12.70
C GLN A 209 4.77 -19.47 -14.18
N LYS A 210 4.17 -18.58 -14.98
CA LYS A 210 4.03 -18.79 -16.43
C LYS A 210 5.38 -19.00 -17.10
N GLN A 211 6.40 -18.25 -16.69
CA GLN A 211 7.76 -18.39 -17.23
C GLN A 211 8.43 -19.71 -16.83
N SER A 212 8.25 -20.17 -15.58
CA SER A 212 8.80 -21.45 -15.13
C SER A 212 8.22 -22.61 -15.94
N PHE A 213 6.90 -22.63 -16.13
CA PHE A 213 6.22 -23.66 -16.91
C PHE A 213 6.65 -23.66 -18.38
N GLU A 214 6.81 -22.47 -18.99
CA GLU A 214 7.27 -22.37 -20.37
C GLU A 214 8.74 -22.79 -20.54
N ARG A 215 9.59 -22.53 -19.54
CA ARG A 215 10.99 -22.99 -19.52
C ARG A 215 11.09 -24.50 -19.38
N GLU A 216 10.27 -25.11 -18.52
CA GLU A 216 10.23 -26.56 -18.32
C GLU A 216 9.73 -27.28 -19.59
N ARG A 217 8.73 -26.71 -20.27
CA ARG A 217 8.22 -27.23 -21.54
C ARG A 217 9.25 -27.17 -22.68
N LYS A 218 10.08 -26.12 -22.75
CA LYS A 218 11.15 -25.99 -23.75
C LYS A 218 12.42 -26.78 -23.39
N GLY A 219 12.61 -27.11 -22.12
CA GLY A 219 13.79 -27.81 -21.60
C GLY A 219 13.71 -29.33 -21.67
N SER A 220 12.57 -29.92 -22.06
CA SER A 220 12.43 -31.36 -22.24
C SER A 220 12.92 -31.74 -23.65
N PRO A 221 14.15 -32.28 -23.81
CA PRO A 221 14.62 -32.74 -25.11
C PRO A 221 13.89 -34.05 -25.40
N THR A 222 13.25 -34.12 -26.56
CA THR A 222 12.79 -35.39 -27.12
C THR A 222 13.96 -36.37 -27.13
N MET A 223 13.83 -37.47 -26.39
CA MET A 223 14.64 -38.67 -26.58
C MET A 223 14.32 -39.19 -27.99
N THR A 224 15.17 -38.86 -28.95
CA THR A 224 15.31 -39.56 -30.23
C THR A 224 16.56 -40.42 -30.17
#